data_AF-A0A7L3ML29-F1
#
_entry.id   AF-A0A7L3ML29-F1
#
_cell.length_a   1.000
_cell.length_b   1.000
_cell.length_c   1.000
_cell.angle_alpha   90.00
_cell.angle_beta   90.00
_cell.angle_gamma   90.00
#
_symmetry.space_group_name_H-M   'P 1'
#
loop_
_entity.id
_entity.type
_entity.pdbx_description
1 polymer ?
#
loop_
_entity_poly.entity_id
_entity_poly.type
_entity_poly.pdbx_seq_one_letter_code
_entity_poly.pdbx_strand_id
1 'polypeptide(L)' 'GLFSIISKGCDSSCEESYNNFSVGNRNISCCSTDLCNVNAAGGVRSSYGLAGGIAAGVLWTTLNHKF' A
#
# COMPACT_ATOMS: atom_id res chain seq x y z
N GLY A 1 8.17 -19.03 4.72
CA GLY A 1 7.60 -17.68 4.53
C GLY A 1 7.33 -17.10 5.89
N LEU A 2 7.74 -15.86 6.15
CA LEU A 2 7.51 -15.19 7.43
C LEU A 2 6.22 -14.37 7.29
N PHE A 3 5.16 -14.80 7.97
CA PHE A 3 3.89 -14.08 7.98
C PHE A 3 4.06 -12.72 8.66
N SER A 4 3.55 -11.65 8.05
CA SER A 4 3.45 -10.33 8.67
C SER A 4 2.02 -10.13 9.14
N ILE A 5 1.82 -10.11 10.46
CA ILE A 5 0.50 -9.90 11.07
C ILE A 5 0.38 -8.40 11.40
N ILE A 6 -0.62 -7.75 10.80
CA ILE A 6 -0.89 -6.33 11.03
C ILE A 6 -2.14 -6.23 11.89
N SER A 7 -2.01 -5.66 13.09
CA SER A 7 -3.13 -5.35 13.99
C SER A 7 -3.36 -3.84 14.03
N LYS A 8 -4.63 -3.43 14.04
CA LYS A 8 -5.05 -2.02 14.03
C LYS A 8 -6.13 -1.81 15.08
N GLY A 9 -6.05 -0.71 15.81
CA GLY A 9 -7.02 -0.31 16.82
C GLY A 9 -6.82 1.14 17.21
N CYS A 10 -7.75 1.66 18.01
CA CYS A 10 -7.64 2.98 18.62
C CYS A 10 -7.31 2.80 20.11
N ASP A 11 -6.36 3.59 20.60
CA ASP A 11 -5.96 3.59 22.00
C ASP A 11 -5.76 5.05 22.45
N SER A 12 -6.26 5.39 23.64
CA SER A 12 -6.10 6.74 24.22
C SER A 12 -4.65 7.05 24.63
N SER A 13 -3.84 6.01 24.83
CA SER A 13 -2.46 6.01 25.31
C SER A 13 -1.53 5.32 24.32
N CYS A 14 -1.79 5.47 23.01
CA CYS A 14 -0.95 4.89 21.98
C CYS A 14 0.48 5.44 22.06
N GLU A 15 1.46 4.55 22.26
CA GLU A 15 2.88 4.89 22.27
C GLU A 15 3.62 4.22 21.11
N GLU A 16 4.40 5.01 20.37
CA GLU A 16 5.23 4.50 19.28
C GLU A 16 6.33 3.59 19.82
N SER A 17 6.45 2.39 19.26
CA SER A 17 7.42 1.41 19.76
C SER A 17 7.87 0.46 18.68
N TYR A 18 9.19 0.30 18.57
CA TYR A 18 9.84 -0.66 17.70
C TYR A 18 10.53 -1.73 18.54
N ASN A 19 10.09 -2.98 18.40
CA ASN A 19 10.66 -4.10 19.14
C ASN A 19 11.09 -5.19 18.16
N ASN A 20 12.39 -5.48 18.16
CA ASN A 20 12.97 -6.56 17.38
C ASN A 20 13.20 -7.76 18.30
N PHE A 21 12.35 -8.77 18.20
CA PHE A 21 12.52 -10.04 18.88
C PHE A 21 13.27 -11.00 17.97
N SER A 22 14.06 -11.93 18.54
CA SER A 22 14.79 -12.93 17.75
C SER A 22 13.90 -13.81 16.85
N VAL A 23 12.59 -13.83 17.12
CA VAL A 23 11.57 -14.59 16.38
C VAL A 23 10.63 -13.71 15.53
N GLY A 24 10.80 -12.39 15.50
CA GLY A 24 9.96 -11.48 14.72
C GLY A 24 10.07 -10.01 15.14
N ASN A 25 9.66 -9.10 14.25
CA ASN A 25 9.69 -7.66 14.50
C ASN A 25 8.28 -7.09 14.71
N ARG A 26 8.10 -6.24 15.73
CA ARG A 26 6.86 -5.52 16.02
C ARG A 26 7.10 -4.02 15.90
N ASN A 27 6.36 -3.36 15.01
CA ASN A 27 6.41 -1.91 14.81
C ASN A 27 5.02 -1.31 15.12
N ILE A 28 4.94 -0.46 16.15
CA ILE A 28 3.74 0.28 16.55
C ILE A 28 3.90 1.73 16.10
N SER A 29 2.92 2.23 15.36
CA SER A 29 2.83 3.62 14.95
C SER A 29 1.48 4.19 15.36
N CYS A 30 1.50 5.42 15.88
CA CYS A 30 0.36 6.10 16.45
C CYS A 30 0.04 7.34 15.62
N CYS A 31 -1.25 7.66 15.51
CA CYS A 31 -1.72 8.81 14.77
C CYS A 31 -3.09 9.25 15.31
N SER A 32 -3.44 10.52 15.08
CA SER A 32 -4.57 11.17 15.79
C SER A 32 -5.74 11.58 14.89
N THR A 33 -5.69 11.32 13.59
CA THR A 33 -6.79 11.67 12.66
C THR A 33 -7.61 10.44 12.28
N ASP A 34 -8.84 10.63 11.84
CA ASP A 34 -9.68 9.52 11.41
C ASP A 34 -9.01 8.71 10.28
N LEU A 35 -9.08 7.38 10.40
CA LEU A 35 -8.53 6.42 9.42
C LEU A 35 -7.04 6.60 9.11
N CYS A 36 -6.28 7.27 9.98
CA CYS A 36 -4.86 7.55 9.77
C CYS A 36 -3.96 6.31 9.84
N ASN A 37 -4.42 5.27 10.54
CA ASN A 37 -3.68 4.04 10.77
C ASN A 37 -3.68 3.15 9.52
N VAL A 38 -3.33 3.68 8.35
CA VAL A 38 -3.20 2.94 7.09
C VAL A 38 -1.91 2.11 7.06
N ASN A 39 -1.98 0.90 6.51
CA ASN A 39 -0.80 0.06 6.26
C ASN A 39 -0.31 0.26 4.83
N ALA A 40 1.02 0.43 4.66
CA ALA A 40 1.66 0.45 3.34
C ALA A 40 1.54 -0.89 2.58
N ALA A 41 1.16 -1.98 3.26
CA ALA A 41 1.04 -3.31 2.68
C ALA A 41 -0.04 -3.43 1.58
N GLY A 42 -1.00 -2.49 1.52
CA GLY A 42 -2.06 -2.47 0.50
C GLY A 42 -2.02 -1.28 -0.46
N GLY A 43 -0.98 -0.44 -0.40
CA GLY A 43 -0.86 0.75 -1.23
C GLY A 43 -0.49 0.40 -2.66
N VAL A 44 -1.45 0.00 -3.49
CA VAL A 44 -1.28 0.01 -4.94
C VAL A 44 -1.14 1.47 -5.37
N ARG A 45 0.10 1.94 -5.62
CA ARG A 45 0.31 3.22 -6.28
C ARG A 45 -0.19 3.08 -7.71
N SER A 46 -1.43 3.50 -7.95
CA SER A 46 -1.99 3.58 -9.30
C SER A 46 -1.18 4.61 -10.08
N SER A 47 -0.28 4.14 -10.94
CA SER A 47 0.49 5.01 -11.83
C SER A 47 -0.39 5.34 -13.02
N TYR A 48 -0.96 6.55 -13.03
CA TYR A 48 -1.73 7.09 -14.15
C TYR A 48 -0.97 7.04 -15.49
N GLY A 49 0.38 7.07 -15.45
CA GLY A 49 1.22 6.94 -16.64
C GLY A 49 1.16 5.55 -17.29
N LEU A 50 1.04 4.48 -16.48
CA LEU A 50 0.89 3.12 -17.01
C LEU A 50 -0.49 2.93 -17.66
N ALA A 51 -1.54 3.44 -17.03
CA ALA A 51 -2.91 3.36 -17.58
C ALA A 51 -3.02 4.11 -18.92
N GLY A 52 -2.43 5.32 -19.01
CA GLY A 52 -2.40 6.10 -20.25
C GLY A 52 -1.61 5.42 -21.37
N GLY A 53 -0.45 4.83 -21.06
CA GLY A 53 0.38 4.11 -22.04
C GLY A 53 -0.31 2.88 -22.63
N ILE A 54 -1.03 2.10 -21.81
CA ILE A 54 -1.78 0.93 -22.29
C ILE A 54 -2.94 1.37 -23.18
N ALA A 55 -3.69 2.40 -22.78
CA ALA A 55 -4.80 2.93 -23.59
C ALA A 55 -4.32 3.45 -24.96
N ALA A 56 -3.22 4.21 -24.98
CA ALA A 56 -2.63 4.72 -26.22
C ALA A 56 -2.07 3.60 -27.10
N GLY A 57 -1.42 2.60 -26.51
CA GLY A 57 -0.89 1.44 -27.23
C GLY A 57 -2.00 0.60 -27.89
N VAL A 58 -3.08 0.30 -27.15
CA VAL A 58 -4.25 -0.42 -27.69
C VAL A 58 -4.96 0.40 -28.77
N LEU A 59 -5.11 1.70 -28.56
CA LEU A 59 -5.71 2.58 -29.56
C LEU A 59 -4.85 2.61 -30.85
N TRP A 60 -3.53 2.71 -30.72
CA TRP A 60 -2.64 2.68 -31.87
C TRP A 60 -2.72 1.37 -32.63
N THR A 61 -2.63 0.22 -31.97
CA THR A 61 -2.68 -1.08 -32.65
C THR A 61 -4.03 -1.33 -33.32
N THR A 62 -5.14 -0.96 -32.69
CA THR A 62 -6.48 -1.13 -33.27
C THR A 62 -6.72 -0.23 -34.48
N LEU A 63 -6.22 1.00 -34.45
CA LEU A 63 -6.30 1.92 -35.60
C LEU A 63 -5.36 1.49 -36.73
N ASN A 64 -4.17 0.99 -36.42
CA ASN A 64 -3.20 0.52 -37.44
C ASN A 64 -3.58 -0.83 -38.06
N HIS A 65 -4.45 -1.62 -37.43
CA HIS A 65 -4.92 -2.88 -37.99
C HIS A 65 -6.21 -2.72 -38.84
N LYS A 66 -6.80 -1.52 -38.85
CA LYS A 66 -8.03 -1.21 -39.59
C LYS A 66 -7.79 -0.40 -40.88
N PHE A 67 -6.54 -0.08 -41.19
CA PHE A 67 -6.08 0.51 -42.45
C PHE A 67 -5.09 -0.41 -43.15
#